data_AF-A0A7Y9KG90-F1
#
_entry.id   AF-A0A7Y9KG90-F1
#
_cell.length_a   1.000
_cell.length_b   1.000
_cell.length_c   1.000
_cell.angle_alpha   90.00
_cell.angle_beta   90.00
_cell.angle_gamma   90.00
#
_symmetry.space_group_name_H-M   'P 1'
#
loop_
_entity.id
_entity.type
_entity.pdbx_description
1 polymer ?
#
loop_
_entity_poly.entity_id
_entity_poly.type
_entity_poly.pdbx_seq_one_letter_code
_entity_poly.pdbx_strand_id
1 'polypeptide(L)'
;MRGKVGLVIGLAAGYVLGTRAGRERYEQIKAQAQKVWNLDPVQQQVEKVREFAKSSAMALPSTLWDTAVKVGKAASTKGTPGERLDAALKVGQEQADDVGAAAKTTSRAVKVAAEDVAEDVKDAVDEAKKARRSTTDGK
;
A
#
# COMPACT_ATOMS: atom_id res chain seq x y z
N MET A 1 0.50 1.88 -17.03
CA MET A 1 -0.08 0.99 -16.00
C MET A 1 0.81 0.73 -14.77
N ARG A 2 2.09 1.15 -14.73
CA ARG A 2 3.04 0.75 -13.66
C ARG A 2 2.73 1.31 -12.25
N GLY A 3 2.01 2.42 -12.13
CA GLY A 3 1.67 3.02 -10.83
C GLY A 3 0.50 2.37 -10.10
N LYS A 4 -0.43 1.74 -10.83
CA LYS A 4 -1.68 1.20 -10.25
C LYS A 4 -1.44 -0.06 -9.39
N VAL A 5 -0.39 -0.82 -9.67
CA VAL A 5 -0.06 -2.06 -8.94
C VAL A 5 0.40 -1.77 -7.51
N GLY A 6 1.28 -0.77 -7.32
CA GLY A 6 1.76 -0.40 -5.99
C GLY A 6 0.65 0.12 -5.08
N LEU A 7 -0.29 0.88 -5.65
CA LEU A 7 -1.46 1.38 -4.94
C LEU A 7 -2.39 0.26 -4.49
N VAL A 8 -2.72 -0.68 -5.38
CA VAL A 8 -3.60 -1.82 -5.03
C VAL A 8 -2.98 -2.67 -3.93
N ILE A 9 -1.67 -2.91 -3.98
CA ILE A 9 -0.95 -3.62 -2.93
C ILE A 9 -0.98 -2.84 -1.61
N GLY A 10 -0.73 -1.53 -1.64
CA GLY A 10 -0.76 -0.67 -0.46
C GLY A 10 -2.15 -0.60 0.17
N LEU A 11 -3.21 -0.51 -0.65
CA LEU A 11 -4.60 -0.48 -0.20
C LEU A 11 -5.01 -1.83 0.38
N ALA A 12 -4.65 -2.94 -0.25
CA ALA A 12 -4.91 -4.28 0.29
C ALA A 12 -4.19 -4.50 1.64
N ALA A 13 -2.91 -4.13 1.73
CA ALA A 13 -2.15 -4.21 2.97
C ALA A 13 -2.75 -3.31 4.06
N GLY A 14 -3.10 -2.06 3.72
CA GLY A 14 -3.75 -1.12 4.63
C GLY A 14 -5.14 -1.57 5.06
N TYR A 15 -5.89 -2.24 4.19
CA TYR A 15 -7.19 -2.82 4.52
C TYR A 15 -7.04 -3.96 5.52
N VAL A 16 -6.12 -4.90 5.30
CA VAL A 16 -5.89 -6.03 6.24
C VAL A 16 -5.36 -5.53 7.59
N LEU A 17 -4.46 -4.54 7.59
CA LEU A 17 -3.92 -3.96 8.83
C LEU A 17 -4.94 -3.08 9.55
N GLY A 18 -5.80 -2.40 8.80
CA GLY A 18 -6.84 -1.46 9.27
C GLY A 18 -8.14 -2.14 9.68
N THR A 19 -8.43 -3.35 9.20
CA THR A 19 -9.51 -4.22 9.68
C THR A 19 -9.16 -4.75 11.07
N ARG A 20 -9.05 -3.85 12.05
CA ARG A 20 -8.93 -4.16 13.48
C ARG A 20 -10.30 -4.57 14.04
N ALA A 21 -10.97 -5.50 13.38
CA ALA A 21 -12.31 -5.95 13.75
C ALA A 21 -12.36 -7.48 13.81
N GLY A 22 -12.03 -8.03 14.98
CA GLY A 22 -12.35 -9.40 15.39
C GLY A 22 -11.45 -10.51 14.81
N ARG A 23 -10.97 -11.41 15.70
CA ARG A 23 -10.21 -12.61 15.32
C ARG A 23 -10.90 -13.45 14.23
N GLU A 24 -12.23 -13.46 14.22
CA GLU A 24 -13.02 -14.24 13.25
C GLU A 24 -12.90 -13.75 11.81
N ARG A 25 -12.83 -12.42 11.57
CA ARG A 25 -12.67 -11.88 10.20
C ARG A 25 -11.25 -12.04 9.68
N TYR A 26 -10.26 -11.97 10.57
CA TYR A 26 -8.87 -12.25 10.21
C TYR A 26 -8.69 -13.69 9.72
N GLU A 27 -9.26 -14.67 10.43
CA GLU A 27 -9.16 -16.07 10.03
C GLU A 27 -9.85 -16.35 8.67
N GLN A 28 -10.99 -15.69 8.38
CA GLN A 28 -11.64 -15.80 7.07
C GLN A 28 -10.77 -15.24 5.94
N ILE A 29 -10.22 -14.05 6.14
CA ILE A 29 -9.34 -13.40 5.15
C ILE A 29 -8.06 -14.22 4.97
N LYS A 30 -7.48 -14.73 6.06
CA LYS A 30 -6.28 -15.58 6.03
C LYS A 30 -6.51 -16.88 5.28
N ALA A 31 -7.63 -17.55 5.52
CA ALA A 31 -7.96 -18.80 4.82
C ALA A 31 -8.13 -18.56 3.31
N GLN A 32 -8.79 -17.47 2.92
CA GLN A 32 -8.94 -17.08 1.51
C GLN A 32 -7.60 -16.68 0.89
N ALA A 33 -6.79 -15.90 1.61
CA ALA A 33 -5.46 -15.50 1.17
C ALA A 33 -4.54 -16.72 1.00
N GLN A 34 -4.58 -17.69 1.91
CA GLN A 34 -3.82 -18.94 1.77
C GLN A 34 -4.23 -19.73 0.53
N LYS A 35 -5.52 -19.81 0.20
CA LYS A 35 -5.96 -20.49 -1.02
C LYS A 35 -5.38 -19.83 -2.27
N VAL A 36 -5.36 -18.50 -2.31
CA VAL A 36 -4.77 -17.74 -3.43
C VAL A 36 -3.24 -17.87 -3.45
N TRP A 37 -2.59 -17.84 -2.29
CA TRP A 37 -1.14 -17.94 -2.16
C TRP A 37 -0.58 -19.28 -2.65
N ASN A 38 -1.30 -20.37 -2.42
CA ASN A 38 -0.89 -21.71 -2.84
C ASN A 38 -1.07 -21.97 -4.34
N LEU A 39 -1.63 -21.03 -5.11
CA LEU A 39 -1.78 -21.19 -6.55
C LEU A 39 -0.41 -21.07 -7.25
N ASP A 40 -0.11 -21.99 -8.15
CA ASP A 40 1.11 -21.99 -8.98
C ASP A 40 1.44 -20.64 -9.66
N PRO A 41 0.49 -19.91 -10.28
CA PRO A 41 0.81 -18.62 -10.87
C PRO A 41 1.27 -17.57 -9.85
N VAL A 42 0.80 -17.67 -8.60
CA VAL A 42 1.22 -16.76 -7.52
C VAL A 42 2.62 -17.14 -7.05
N GLN A 43 2.91 -18.43 -6.87
CA GLN A 43 4.24 -18.90 -6.48
C GLN A 43 5.32 -18.53 -7.50
N GLN A 44 5.04 -18.71 -8.80
CA GLN A 44 5.97 -18.30 -9.87
C GLN A 44 6.25 -16.79 -9.86
N GLN A 45 5.22 -15.98 -9.57
CA GLN A 45 5.39 -14.53 -9.51
C GLN A 45 6.17 -14.11 -8.25
N VAL A 46 5.92 -14.78 -7.12
CA VAL A 46 6.68 -14.58 -5.87
C VAL A 46 8.13 -14.96 -6.06
N GLU A 47 8.44 -16.06 -6.76
CA GLU A 47 9.82 -16.46 -7.07
C GLU A 47 10.54 -15.43 -7.93
N LYS A 48 9.90 -14.93 -9.00
CA LYS A 48 10.47 -13.84 -9.83
C LYS A 48 10.74 -12.58 -9.02
N VAL A 49 9.80 -12.21 -8.15
CA VAL A 49 9.97 -11.05 -7.25
C VAL A 49 11.09 -11.33 -6.24
N ARG A 50 11.21 -12.54 -5.70
CA ARG A 50 12.25 -12.93 -4.76
C ARG A 50 13.64 -12.89 -5.41
N GLU A 51 13.74 -13.32 -6.65
CA GLU A 51 14.98 -13.29 -7.43
C GLU A 51 15.37 -11.84 -7.75
N PHE A 52 14.41 -11.02 -8.19
CA PHE A 52 14.60 -9.58 -8.39
C PHE A 52 14.93 -8.82 -7.08
N ALA A 53 14.31 -9.22 -5.98
CA ALA A 53 14.57 -8.66 -4.67
C ALA A 53 15.96 -9.07 -4.18
N LYS A 54 16.41 -10.29 -4.44
CA LYS A 54 17.77 -10.74 -4.09
C LYS A 54 18.83 -9.97 -4.88
N SER A 55 18.63 -9.76 -6.18
CA SER A 55 19.54 -8.95 -7.00
C SER A 55 19.54 -7.47 -6.57
N SER A 56 18.37 -6.93 -6.22
CA SER A 56 18.25 -5.55 -5.75
C SER A 56 18.85 -5.39 -4.35
N ALA A 57 18.56 -6.31 -3.42
CA ALA A 57 19.08 -6.28 -2.06
C ALA A 57 20.61 -6.36 -2.00
N MET A 58 21.26 -7.07 -2.93
CA MET A 58 22.72 -7.09 -3.04
C MET A 58 23.31 -5.79 -3.64
N ALA A 59 22.52 -5.03 -4.39
CA ALA A 59 22.93 -3.75 -4.99
C ALA A 59 22.56 -2.53 -4.13
N LEU A 60 21.78 -2.73 -3.07
CA LEU A 60 21.35 -1.65 -2.18
C LEU A 60 22.35 -1.47 -1.04
N PRO A 61 22.80 -0.23 -0.79
CA PRO A 61 23.54 0.10 0.43
C PRO A 61 22.75 -0.32 1.68
N SER A 62 23.42 -0.86 2.69
CA SER A 62 22.80 -1.28 3.96
C SER A 62 22.01 -0.14 4.62
N THR A 63 22.42 1.12 4.41
CA THR A 63 21.73 2.31 4.88
C THR A 63 20.32 2.47 4.31
N LEU A 64 20.10 2.16 3.03
CA LEU A 64 18.77 2.21 2.44
C LEU A 64 17.87 1.12 3.04
N TRP A 65 18.43 -0.07 3.28
CA TRP A 65 17.72 -1.18 3.89
C TRP A 65 17.36 -0.90 5.36
N ASP A 66 18.31 -0.37 6.13
CA ASP A 66 18.10 0.00 7.53
C ASP A 66 17.04 1.10 7.68
N THR A 67 17.04 2.09 6.79
CA THR A 67 16.03 3.17 6.80
C THR A 67 14.64 2.63 6.47
N ALA A 68 14.51 1.76 5.48
CA ALA A 68 13.24 1.10 5.17
C ALA A 68 12.73 0.25 6.35
N VAL A 69 13.61 -0.54 6.99
CA VAL A 69 13.28 -1.36 8.16
C VAL A 69 12.87 -0.48 9.35
N LYS A 70 13.57 0.64 9.59
CA LYS A 70 13.23 1.59 10.67
C LYS A 70 11.85 2.23 10.45
N VAL A 71 11.55 2.68 9.23
CA VAL A 71 10.23 3.23 8.88
C VAL A 71 9.14 2.18 9.05
N GLY A 72 9.37 0.94 8.59
CA GLY A 72 8.41 -0.16 8.76
C GLY A 72 8.17 -0.54 10.22
N LYS A 73 9.22 -0.50 11.05
CA LYS A 73 9.12 -0.74 12.49
C LYS A 73 8.38 0.40 13.20
N ALA A 74 8.61 1.65 12.82
CA ALA A 74 7.87 2.81 13.31
C ALA A 74 6.37 2.73 12.97
N ALA A 75 6.03 2.34 11.73
CA ALA A 75 4.65 2.12 11.31
C ALA A 75 3.95 0.96 12.04
N SER A 76 4.72 0.01 12.59
CA SER A 76 4.19 -1.13 13.36
C SER A 76 4.07 -0.87 14.86
N THR A 77 4.45 0.33 15.33
CA THR A 77 4.31 0.68 16.74
C THR A 77 2.84 0.68 17.16
N LYS A 78 2.59 0.32 18.42
CA LYS A 78 1.24 0.29 18.99
C LYS A 78 0.74 1.73 19.15
N GLY A 79 -0.29 2.08 18.41
CA GLY A 79 -0.93 3.40 18.44
C GLY A 79 -2.13 3.47 17.50
N THR A 80 -2.78 4.63 17.44
CA THR A 80 -3.78 4.94 16.43
C THR A 80 -3.15 5.00 15.03
N PRO A 81 -3.92 4.85 13.95
CA PRO A 81 -3.39 5.00 12.59
C PRO A 81 -2.66 6.34 12.36
N GLY A 82 -3.11 7.42 13.02
CA GLY A 82 -2.47 8.74 12.97
C GLY A 82 -1.07 8.74 13.59
N GLU A 83 -0.94 8.26 14.83
CA GLU A 83 0.36 8.23 15.53
C GLU A 83 1.41 7.36 14.80
N ARG A 84 0.98 6.28 14.14
CA ARG A 84 1.87 5.42 13.35
C ARG A 84 2.33 6.10 12.06
N LEU A 85 1.42 6.84 11.42
CA LEU A 85 1.73 7.63 10.23
C LEU A 85 2.66 8.78 10.59
N ASP A 86 2.42 9.47 11.70
CA ASP A 86 3.28 10.55 12.21
C ASP A 86 4.67 10.02 12.59
N ALA A 87 4.77 8.86 13.24
CA ALA A 87 6.05 8.22 13.54
C ALA A 87 6.82 7.83 12.27
N ALA A 88 6.12 7.29 11.26
CA ALA A 88 6.73 6.94 9.98
C ALA A 88 7.16 8.19 9.19
N LEU A 89 6.34 9.25 9.18
CA LEU A 89 6.64 10.52 8.53
C LEU A 89 7.80 11.25 9.20
N LYS A 90 7.90 11.19 10.54
CA LYS A 90 9.02 11.78 11.29
C LYS A 90 10.35 11.11 10.96
N VAL A 91 10.40 9.77 10.97
CA VAL A 91 11.60 9.00 10.58
C VAL A 91 11.94 9.25 9.10
N GLY A 92 10.92 9.42 8.24
CA GLY A 92 11.09 9.78 6.84
C GLY A 92 11.64 11.19 6.65
N GLN A 93 11.16 12.18 7.41
CA GLN A 93 11.63 13.57 7.36
C GLN A 93 13.05 13.71 7.91
N GLU A 94 13.39 13.05 9.01
CA GLU A 94 14.76 13.04 9.58
C GLU A 94 15.81 12.41 8.63
N GLN A 95 15.37 11.67 7.62
CA GLN A 95 16.23 11.04 6.60
C GLN A 95 16.07 11.71 5.22
N ALA A 96 15.13 12.64 5.06
CA ALA A 96 14.84 13.32 3.79
C ALA A 96 15.90 14.35 3.43
N ASP A 97 16.64 14.89 4.40
CA ASP A 97 17.71 15.87 4.16
C ASP A 97 18.91 15.27 3.38
N ASP A 98 19.13 13.95 3.44
CA ASP A 98 20.14 13.23 2.65
C ASP A 98 19.62 12.72 1.28
N VAL A 99 18.31 12.71 1.05
CA VAL A 99 17.65 12.08 -0.12
C VAL A 99 16.82 13.09 -0.96
N GLY A 100 16.83 14.36 -0.57
CA GLY A 100 15.88 15.40 -1.02
C GLY A 100 15.79 15.63 -2.54
N ALA A 101 16.84 15.31 -3.30
CA ALA A 101 16.84 15.45 -4.76
C ALA A 101 16.05 14.33 -5.47
N ALA A 102 16.17 13.08 -5.01
CA ALA A 102 15.42 11.94 -5.56
C ALA A 102 13.96 11.90 -5.04
N ALA A 103 13.76 12.39 -3.81
CA ALA A 103 12.45 12.51 -3.20
C ALA A 103 11.56 13.54 -3.94
N LYS A 104 12.07 14.70 -4.39
CA LYS A 104 11.24 15.70 -5.11
C LYS A 104 10.65 15.17 -6.43
N THR A 105 11.41 14.39 -7.19
CA THR A 105 10.93 13.77 -8.45
C THR A 105 9.90 12.68 -8.17
N THR A 106 10.14 11.88 -7.12
CA THR A 106 9.22 10.82 -6.67
C THR A 106 7.93 11.40 -6.09
N SER A 107 8.01 12.46 -5.28
CA SER A 107 6.86 13.15 -4.68
C SER A 107 5.96 13.80 -5.72
N ARG A 108 6.50 14.32 -6.83
CA ARG A 108 5.69 14.90 -7.91
C ARG A 108 4.96 13.82 -8.69
N ALA A 109 5.62 12.70 -8.97
CA ALA A 109 5.00 11.53 -9.62
C ALA A 109 3.94 10.87 -8.72
N VAL A 110 4.20 10.78 -7.42
CA VAL A 110 3.24 10.28 -6.41
C VAL A 110 2.04 11.23 -6.29
N LYS A 111 2.24 12.55 -6.28
CA LYS A 111 1.14 13.51 -6.23
C LYS A 111 0.24 13.42 -7.46
N VAL A 112 0.81 13.37 -8.67
CA VAL A 112 0.05 13.21 -9.91
C VAL A 112 -0.71 11.89 -9.93
N ALA A 113 -0.07 10.79 -9.52
CA ALA A 113 -0.75 9.50 -9.42
C ALA A 113 -1.86 9.48 -8.35
N ALA A 114 -1.69 10.23 -7.26
CA ALA A 114 -2.71 10.36 -6.22
C ALA A 114 -3.90 11.22 -6.67
N GLU A 115 -3.67 12.28 -7.44
CA GLU A 115 -4.73 13.11 -8.04
C GLU A 115 -5.55 12.30 -9.06
N ASP A 116 -4.89 11.57 -9.97
CA ASP A 116 -5.52 10.70 -10.99
C ASP A 116 -6.40 9.60 -10.34
N VAL A 117 -5.91 9.03 -9.24
CA VAL A 117 -6.65 8.03 -8.45
C VAL A 117 -7.80 8.65 -7.67
N ALA A 118 -7.62 9.85 -7.12
CA ALA A 118 -8.68 10.55 -6.43
C ALA A 118 -9.84 10.86 -7.39
N GLU A 119 -9.53 11.17 -8.65
CA GLU A 119 -10.50 11.38 -9.73
C GLU A 119 -11.21 10.06 -10.10
N ASP A 120 -10.47 8.98 -10.40
CA ASP A 120 -11.03 7.63 -10.67
C ASP A 120 -11.99 7.16 -9.55
N VAL A 121 -11.62 7.41 -8.28
CA VAL A 121 -12.46 7.06 -7.12
C VAL A 121 -13.70 7.95 -7.01
N LYS A 122 -13.57 9.24 -7.31
CA LYS A 122 -14.71 10.17 -7.28
C LYS A 122 -15.74 9.79 -8.34
N ASP A 123 -15.28 9.46 -9.54
CA ASP A 123 -16.12 9.01 -10.64
C ASP A 123 -16.83 7.69 -10.30
N ALA A 124 -16.11 6.72 -9.73
CA ALA A 124 -16.71 5.46 -9.30
C ALA A 124 -17.78 5.66 -8.19
N VAL A 125 -17.55 6.60 -7.27
CA VAL A 125 -18.51 6.95 -6.21
C VAL A 125 -19.73 7.67 -6.77
N ASP A 126 -19.54 8.59 -7.72
CA ASP A 126 -20.64 9.32 -8.36
C ASP A 126 -21.47 8.40 -9.28
N GLU A 127 -20.85 7.47 -9.99
CA GLU A 127 -21.51 6.37 -10.70
C GLU A 127 -22.35 5.51 -9.76
N ALA A 128 -21.77 5.07 -8.63
CA ALA A 128 -22.49 4.28 -7.63
C ALA A 128 -23.67 5.07 -7.03
N LYS A 129 -23.52 6.38 -6.83
CA LYS A 129 -24.58 7.26 -6.31
C LYS A 129 -25.69 7.49 -7.33
N LYS A 130 -25.34 7.60 -8.62
CA LYS A 130 -26.29 7.75 -9.74
C LYS A 130 -27.08 6.45 -9.95
N ALA A 131 -26.42 5.30 -9.91
CA ALA A 131 -27.05 3.98 -9.93
C ALA A 131 -28.05 3.83 -8.76
N ARG A 132 -27.65 4.23 -7.55
CA ARG A 132 -28.53 4.17 -6.36
C ARG A 132 -29.75 5.08 -6.44
N ARG A 133 -29.64 6.26 -7.08
CA ARG A 133 -30.78 7.17 -7.32
C ARG A 133 -31.76 6.61 -8.36
N SER A 134 -31.27 5.97 -9.43
CA SER A 134 -32.13 5.37 -10.47
C SER A 134 -32.98 4.19 -9.96
N THR A 135 -32.56 3.51 -8.88
CA THR A 135 -33.33 2.42 -8.26
C THR A 135 -34.44 2.93 -7.30
N THR A 136 -34.41 4.19 -6.88
CA THR A 136 -35.37 4.74 -5.90
C THR A 136 -36.53 5.50 -6.55
N ASP A 137 -36.40 5.92 -7.82
CA ASP A 137 -37.43 6.66 -8.59
C ASP A 137 -38.35 5.75 -9.44
N GLY A 138 -38.37 4.45 -9.12
CA GLY A 138 -39.14 3.42 -9.82
C GLY A 138 -40.10 2.69 -8.89
N LYS A 139 -40.96 3.43 -8.19
CA LYS A 139 -42.22 2.94 -7.62
C LYS A 139 -43.30 4.02 -7.72
#